data_AF-A0A536V981-F1
#
_entry.id   AF-A0A536V981-F1
#
_cell.length_a   1.000
_cell.length_b   1.000
_cell.length_c   1.000
_cell.angle_alpha   90.00
_cell.angle_beta   90.00
_cell.angle_gamma   90.00
#
_symmetry.space_group_name_H-M   'P 1'
#
loop_
_entity.id
_entity.type
_entity.pdbx_description
1 polymer ?
#
loop_
_entity_poly.entity_id
_entity_poly.type
_entity_poly.pdbx_seq_one_letter_code
_entity_poly.pdbx_strand_id
1 'polypeptide(L)'
;MGWTPHGGVKFAGFALALALVPAAARAANPAEVFELPVVEVVGTTPLPGLGTALKDVPANVQTFSSRDLSRSRSADMTEFLDRNANSVGVGSAQGNPYQQELTFRGFAASPLLGTPQGISVFQDGVRVNEAFGDVVNWDLLPRSAISSVQLIPGSNPLFGLNALGGTFAIYTKSGAQYPGASMEVSAGSFGRKTAQFEYGGKTDRVDYFATGNIVTDKGWAEHNPSRVKQFFGKLGYQDDLTDLDMSLTLADNTLQGAQTLPLSFLYMPRQPYTFPDANQERLAFVTVKGSRFLSDSVLLGGTVYYRRFRNLNISSNANIGFGQVDPNTGTIATNEATNDRSSSDSKSWGAGMQLTVISDLAGHRHRFIFGVANDSGQTAFSQEAQPAAFTADRDTLASGDFAPISAVESSNRYDSTFVTDTKSGAQRRARFRAFLSGAWRQLQPIRWIHGVCFKQRRHARAFSGRAHVRGCRRAV
;
A
#
# COMPACT_ATOMS: atom_id res chain seq x y z
N MET A 1 50.74 -0.50 47.10
CA MET A 1 50.13 0.82 47.39
C MET A 1 49.07 1.02 46.30
N GLY A 2 47.80 0.66 46.44
CA GLY A 2 46.94 0.66 47.62
C GLY A 2 46.13 1.95 47.63
N TRP A 3 45.05 2.01 46.83
CA TRP A 3 43.84 2.81 47.09
C TRP A 3 42.75 2.53 46.03
N THR A 4 41.78 1.71 46.40
CA THR A 4 40.35 1.91 46.14
C THR A 4 39.77 2.47 47.45
N PRO A 5 38.66 3.25 47.49
CA PRO A 5 37.35 2.74 47.03
C PRO A 5 36.18 3.72 46.70
N HIS A 6 35.09 3.10 46.20
CA HIS A 6 33.64 3.37 46.36
C HIS A 6 32.82 4.30 45.43
N GLY A 7 31.66 3.74 45.02
CA GLY A 7 30.38 4.39 44.69
C GLY A 7 30.09 4.53 43.18
N GLY A 8 29.15 3.87 42.51
CA GLY A 8 27.93 3.21 42.96
C GLY A 8 26.71 4.12 42.80
N VAL A 9 26.17 4.30 41.58
CA VAL A 9 24.78 4.76 41.38
C VAL A 9 24.18 4.03 40.18
N LYS A 10 23.18 3.18 40.46
CA LYS A 10 22.26 2.59 39.49
C LYS A 10 21.07 3.53 39.32
N PHE A 11 20.80 4.02 38.11
CA PHE A 11 19.53 4.68 37.80
C PHE A 11 18.53 3.62 37.32
N ALA A 12 17.65 3.21 38.23
CA ALA A 12 16.42 2.52 37.91
C ALA A 12 15.31 3.58 37.76
N GLY A 13 14.95 3.91 36.52
CA GLY A 13 13.81 4.76 36.21
C GLY A 13 12.54 3.91 36.09
N PHE A 14 11.73 3.89 37.14
CA PHE A 14 10.36 3.37 37.10
C PHE A 14 9.46 4.41 36.40
N ALA A 15 9.01 4.13 35.19
CA ALA A 15 7.97 4.92 34.53
C ALA A 15 6.59 4.39 34.93
N LEU A 16 5.91 5.12 35.82
CA LEU A 16 4.53 4.86 36.20
C LEU A 16 3.60 5.42 35.11
N ALA A 17 3.20 4.59 34.15
CA ALA A 17 2.19 4.96 33.16
C ALA A 17 0.79 4.80 33.78
N LEU A 18 0.17 5.93 34.17
CA LEU A 18 -1.23 5.98 34.55
C LEU A 18 -2.08 5.87 33.26
N ALA A 19 -2.50 4.66 32.91
CA ALA A 19 -3.40 4.42 31.79
C ALA A 19 -4.85 4.74 32.22
N LEU A 20 -5.29 5.97 31.98
CA LEU A 20 -6.71 6.29 31.89
C LEU A 20 -7.25 5.65 30.61
N VAL A 21 -7.93 4.51 30.76
CA VAL A 21 -8.68 3.86 29.67
C VAL A 21 -9.95 4.68 29.44
N PRO A 22 -10.13 5.36 28.27
CA PRO A 22 -11.44 5.90 27.96
C PRO A 22 -12.39 4.74 27.66
N ALA A 23 -13.60 4.82 28.19
CA ALA A 23 -14.70 3.95 27.81
C ALA A 23 -14.89 4.01 26.29
N ALA A 24 -14.99 2.84 25.65
CA ALA A 24 -15.28 2.74 24.23
C ALA A 24 -16.60 3.49 23.91
N ALA A 25 -16.52 4.53 23.09
CA ALA A 25 -17.69 5.26 22.62
C ALA A 25 -18.54 4.33 21.74
N ARG A 26 -19.82 4.18 22.08
CA ARG A 26 -20.84 3.62 21.19
C ARG A 26 -21.16 4.68 20.14
N ALA A 27 -21.18 4.31 18.86
CA ALA A 27 -21.74 5.17 17.82
C ALA A 27 -23.22 5.44 18.15
N ALA A 28 -23.57 6.71 18.35
CA ALA A 28 -24.96 7.15 18.45
C ALA A 28 -25.62 7.22 17.06
N ASN A 29 -24.80 7.37 16.01
CA ASN A 29 -25.21 7.43 14.62
C ASN A 29 -24.92 6.09 13.91
N PRO A 30 -25.91 5.38 13.35
CA PRO A 30 -25.70 4.16 12.58
C PRO A 30 -24.82 4.32 11.32
N ALA A 31 -24.58 5.54 10.85
CA ALA A 31 -23.72 5.81 9.68
C ALA A 31 -22.22 5.71 10.02
N GLU A 32 -21.85 5.92 11.29
CA GLU A 32 -20.46 5.88 11.80
C GLU A 32 -19.92 4.44 11.97
N VAL A 33 -20.71 3.42 11.64
CA VAL A 33 -20.40 2.01 11.90
C VAL A 33 -19.08 1.55 11.24
N PHE A 34 -18.61 2.22 10.18
CA PHE A 34 -17.30 1.92 9.57
C PHE A 34 -16.10 2.50 10.25
N GLU A 35 -16.32 3.57 11.01
CA GLU A 35 -15.23 4.20 11.69
C GLU A 35 -14.89 3.38 12.93
N LEU A 36 -15.89 2.73 13.55
CA LEU A 36 -15.77 1.98 14.80
C LEU A 36 -14.60 0.96 14.81
N PRO A 37 -13.88 0.81 15.94
CA PRO A 37 -12.84 -0.19 16.07
C PRO A 37 -13.36 -1.61 15.84
N VAL A 38 -12.81 -2.27 14.81
CA VAL A 38 -12.67 -3.69 14.41
C VAL A 38 -13.47 -4.79 15.11
N VAL A 39 -13.73 -4.70 16.41
CA VAL A 39 -14.30 -5.79 17.20
C VAL A 39 -15.72 -6.16 16.73
N GLU A 40 -16.41 -5.30 15.97
CA GLU A 40 -17.80 -5.54 15.60
C GLU A 40 -18.10 -5.67 14.10
N VAL A 41 -17.31 -5.11 13.16
CA VAL A 41 -17.71 -5.01 11.73
C VAL A 41 -16.55 -5.17 10.72
N VAL A 42 -16.78 -6.00 9.70
CA VAL A 42 -15.92 -6.24 8.54
C VAL A 42 -16.50 -5.58 7.30
N GLY A 43 -15.69 -4.86 6.54
CA GLY A 43 -16.07 -4.38 5.22
C GLY A 43 -16.10 -5.54 4.22
N THR A 44 -17.30 -6.00 3.85
CA THR A 44 -17.45 -7.06 2.83
C THR A 44 -17.51 -6.51 1.40
N THR A 45 -17.58 -5.18 1.26
CA THR A 45 -17.53 -4.43 0.00
C THR A 45 -16.46 -3.34 0.10
N PRO A 46 -15.94 -2.84 -1.03
CA PRO A 46 -14.96 -1.74 -1.02
C PRO A 46 -15.53 -0.45 -0.41
N LEU A 47 -16.79 -0.14 -0.72
CA LEU A 47 -17.41 1.12 -0.32
C LEU A 47 -18.13 1.03 1.03
N PRO A 48 -18.29 2.16 1.74
CA PRO A 48 -19.08 2.23 2.98
C PRO A 48 -20.53 1.74 2.76
N GLY A 49 -21.06 0.89 3.65
CA GLY A 49 -22.42 0.31 3.68
C GLY A 49 -22.97 -0.08 5.09
N LEU A 50 -23.58 -1.24 5.28
CA LEU A 50 -23.79 -1.85 6.63
C LEU A 50 -22.52 -2.31 7.36
N GLY A 51 -21.54 -2.74 6.57
CA GLY A 51 -20.52 -3.69 7.00
C GLY A 51 -21.17 -5.01 7.46
N THR A 52 -20.40 -6.04 7.74
CA THR A 52 -20.91 -7.35 8.19
C THR A 52 -20.21 -7.73 9.47
N ALA A 53 -20.94 -8.10 10.52
CA ALA A 53 -20.29 -8.51 11.75
C ALA A 53 -19.33 -9.67 11.49
N LEU A 54 -18.14 -9.66 12.11
CA LEU A 54 -17.08 -10.65 11.79
C LEU A 54 -17.57 -12.10 11.88
N LYS A 55 -18.35 -12.42 12.93
CA LYS A 55 -18.98 -13.74 13.13
C LYS A 55 -19.94 -14.18 11.99
N ASP A 56 -20.41 -13.21 11.23
CA ASP A 56 -21.36 -13.41 10.13
C ASP A 56 -20.66 -13.47 8.77
N VAL A 57 -19.34 -13.23 8.70
CA VAL A 57 -18.57 -13.34 7.45
C VAL A 57 -18.11 -14.79 7.26
N PRO A 58 -18.43 -15.44 6.12
CA PRO A 58 -18.06 -16.84 5.87
C PRO A 58 -16.60 -16.96 5.36
N ALA A 59 -15.67 -16.25 5.99
CA ALA A 59 -14.25 -16.27 5.63
C ALA A 59 -13.38 -16.05 6.87
N ASN A 60 -12.14 -16.57 6.82
CA ASN A 60 -11.15 -16.36 7.87
C ASN A 60 -10.52 -14.96 7.78
N VAL A 61 -11.32 -13.92 8.04
CA VAL A 61 -10.86 -12.53 8.01
C VAL A 61 -9.94 -12.31 9.20
N GLN A 62 -8.74 -11.81 8.92
CA GLN A 62 -7.79 -11.41 9.96
C GLN A 62 -7.86 -9.90 10.10
N THR A 63 -7.93 -9.43 11.34
CA THR A 63 -8.17 -8.01 11.60
C THR A 63 -7.20 -7.50 12.65
N PHE A 64 -6.62 -6.33 12.40
CA PHE A 64 -5.61 -5.72 13.23
C PHE A 64 -6.02 -4.29 13.52
N SER A 65 -6.09 -3.93 14.80
CA SER A 65 -6.46 -2.58 15.24
C SER A 65 -5.23 -1.68 15.33
N SER A 66 -5.47 -0.36 15.40
CA SER A 66 -4.45 0.65 15.74
C SER A 66 -3.68 0.31 17.02
N ARG A 67 -4.34 -0.33 18.00
CA ARG A 67 -3.69 -0.79 19.23
C ARG A 67 -2.69 -1.91 18.96
N ASP A 68 -3.03 -2.88 18.12
CA ASP A 68 -2.13 -3.98 17.74
C ASP A 68 -0.92 -3.44 16.97
N LEU A 69 -1.20 -2.53 16.03
CA LEU A 69 -0.18 -1.81 15.25
C LEU A 69 0.77 -0.99 16.15
N SER A 70 0.26 -0.32 17.19
CA SER A 70 1.07 0.49 18.11
C SER A 70 1.92 -0.36 19.07
N ARG A 71 1.43 -1.53 19.48
CA ARG A 71 2.17 -2.45 20.37
C ARG A 71 3.32 -3.12 19.66
N SER A 72 3.21 -3.29 18.34
CA SER A 72 4.28 -3.85 17.53
C SER A 72 5.40 -2.84 17.31
N ARG A 73 6.62 -3.24 17.69
CA ARG A 73 7.87 -2.51 17.39
C ARG A 73 8.37 -2.70 15.95
N SER A 74 7.52 -3.17 15.03
CA SER A 74 7.87 -3.26 13.61
C SER A 74 8.16 -1.87 13.02
N ALA A 75 9.02 -1.79 12.02
CA ALA A 75 9.42 -0.59 11.31
C ALA A 75 8.36 -0.08 10.33
N ASP A 76 7.57 -1.00 9.75
CA ASP A 76 6.59 -0.74 8.70
C ASP A 76 5.37 -1.68 8.83
N MET A 77 4.47 -1.66 7.84
CA MET A 77 3.26 -2.48 7.81
C MET A 77 3.55 -3.93 7.40
N THR A 78 4.46 -4.16 6.47
CA THR A 78 4.76 -5.49 5.92
C THR A 78 5.43 -6.37 6.98
N GLU A 79 6.39 -5.84 7.74
CA GLU A 79 7.02 -6.52 8.88
C GLU A 79 6.01 -6.76 10.02
N PHE A 80 5.04 -5.86 10.22
CA PHE A 80 3.95 -6.10 11.18
C PHE A 80 3.12 -7.31 10.75
N LEU A 81 2.68 -7.34 9.50
CA LEU A 81 1.84 -8.42 8.98
C LEU A 81 2.60 -9.75 8.93
N ASP A 82 3.88 -9.76 8.54
CA ASP A 82 4.74 -10.95 8.58
C ASP A 82 4.78 -11.62 9.95
N ARG A 83 4.85 -10.81 11.02
CA ARG A 83 4.95 -11.31 12.40
C ARG A 83 3.61 -11.70 13.04
N ASN A 84 2.52 -11.09 12.59
CA ASN A 84 1.23 -11.15 13.31
C ASN A 84 0.09 -11.76 12.49
N ALA A 85 0.21 -11.78 11.16
CA ALA A 85 -0.80 -12.35 10.28
C ALA A 85 -0.44 -13.78 9.86
N ASN A 86 -1.46 -14.63 9.83
CA ASN A 86 -1.34 -16.00 9.36
C ASN A 86 -1.18 -16.02 7.83
N SER A 87 -0.28 -16.87 7.35
CA SER A 87 -0.01 -17.10 5.92
C SER A 87 0.49 -15.87 5.16
N VAL A 88 1.02 -14.87 5.88
CA VAL A 88 1.76 -13.76 5.30
C VAL A 88 3.26 -14.06 5.38
N GLY A 89 3.99 -13.69 4.34
CA GLY A 89 5.45 -13.66 4.34
C GLY A 89 5.94 -12.41 3.63
N VAL A 90 7.14 -11.94 3.94
CA VAL A 90 7.75 -10.79 3.23
C VAL A 90 9.05 -11.16 2.52
N GLY A 91 9.33 -10.45 1.43
CA GLY A 91 10.59 -10.52 0.69
C GLY A 91 11.17 -9.12 0.48
N SER A 92 12.49 -8.97 0.57
CA SER A 92 13.18 -7.68 0.40
C SER A 92 14.15 -7.74 -0.78
N ALA A 93 13.61 -7.87 -1.99
CA ALA A 93 14.41 -7.95 -3.22
C ALA A 93 15.20 -6.65 -3.48
N GLN A 94 14.65 -5.50 -3.05
CA GLN A 94 15.28 -4.18 -3.15
C GLN A 94 16.10 -3.81 -1.91
N GLY A 95 16.27 -4.70 -0.94
CA GLY A 95 17.14 -4.48 0.22
C GLY A 95 16.72 -3.40 1.23
N ASN A 96 15.56 -2.74 1.04
CA ASN A 96 15.04 -1.71 1.93
C ASN A 96 13.81 -2.22 2.72
N PRO A 97 13.68 -1.93 4.03
CA PRO A 97 12.54 -2.37 4.84
C PRO A 97 11.20 -1.79 4.37
N TYR A 98 11.18 -0.58 3.81
CA TYR A 98 9.96 0.08 3.35
C TYR A 98 9.49 -0.37 1.96
N GLN A 99 10.32 -1.13 1.23
CA GLN A 99 10.03 -1.60 -0.13
C GLN A 99 9.93 -3.13 -0.22
N GLN A 100 9.36 -3.74 0.82
CA GLN A 100 9.16 -5.18 0.88
C GLN A 100 8.00 -5.63 -0.01
N GLU A 101 8.20 -6.77 -0.65
CA GLU A 101 7.13 -7.56 -1.23
C GLU A 101 6.40 -8.29 -0.10
N LEU A 102 5.08 -8.14 -0.05
CA LEU A 102 4.23 -8.95 0.80
C LEU A 102 3.66 -10.10 -0.01
N THR A 103 3.73 -11.31 0.53
CA THR A 103 3.09 -12.50 -0.02
C THR A 103 2.01 -12.99 0.92
N PHE A 104 0.85 -13.37 0.37
CA PHE A 104 -0.23 -14.00 1.13
C PHE A 104 -0.73 -15.21 0.34
N ARG A 105 -0.54 -16.41 0.91
CA ARG A 105 -0.94 -17.69 0.28
C ARG A 105 -0.45 -17.84 -1.18
N GLY A 106 0.76 -17.37 -1.46
CA GLY A 106 1.40 -17.45 -2.77
C GLY A 106 1.07 -16.31 -3.75
N PHE A 107 0.24 -15.35 -3.37
CA PHE A 107 -0.02 -14.15 -4.16
C PHE A 107 0.78 -12.96 -3.62
N ALA A 108 1.27 -12.10 -4.51
CA ALA A 108 2.12 -10.96 -4.14
C ALA A 108 1.37 -9.62 -4.12
N ALA A 109 1.81 -8.73 -3.24
CA ALA A 109 1.60 -7.29 -3.23
C ALA A 109 2.97 -6.61 -3.07
N SER A 110 3.56 -6.21 -4.18
CA SER A 110 4.96 -5.78 -4.27
C SER A 110 5.07 -4.36 -4.81
N PRO A 111 6.00 -3.52 -4.29
CA PRO A 111 6.33 -2.24 -4.91
C PRO A 111 7.17 -2.42 -6.20
N LEU A 112 7.73 -3.63 -6.42
CA LEU A 112 8.59 -3.91 -7.57
C LEU A 112 7.77 -4.09 -8.85
N LEU A 113 8.05 -3.24 -9.84
CA LEU A 113 7.42 -3.32 -11.15
C LEU A 113 7.82 -4.62 -11.87
N GLY A 114 6.83 -5.32 -12.40
CA GLY A 114 7.02 -6.60 -13.10
C GLY A 114 6.77 -7.83 -12.24
N THR A 115 6.64 -7.68 -10.91
CA THR A 115 6.13 -8.77 -10.06
C THR A 115 4.70 -9.13 -10.46
N PRO A 116 4.35 -10.42 -10.58
CA PRO A 116 2.96 -10.87 -10.74
C PRO A 116 2.12 -10.55 -9.50
N GLN A 117 1.50 -9.38 -9.50
CA GLN A 117 0.61 -8.94 -8.44
C GLN A 117 -0.63 -9.84 -8.37
N GLY A 118 -1.17 -10.04 -7.17
CA GLY A 118 -2.31 -10.95 -6.93
C GLY A 118 -3.19 -10.57 -5.73
N ILE A 119 -2.90 -9.44 -5.10
CA ILE A 119 -3.62 -8.91 -3.94
C ILE A 119 -4.01 -7.46 -4.22
N SER A 120 -5.23 -7.10 -3.86
CA SER A 120 -5.70 -5.71 -3.90
C SER A 120 -5.65 -5.07 -2.53
N VAL A 121 -5.29 -3.79 -2.51
CA VAL A 121 -5.19 -2.98 -1.29
C VAL A 121 -6.10 -1.78 -1.44
N PHE A 122 -6.95 -1.58 -0.44
CA PHE A 122 -7.89 -0.47 -0.37
C PHE A 122 -7.59 0.39 0.85
N GLN A 123 -7.53 1.69 0.68
CA GLN A 123 -7.51 2.67 1.76
C GLN A 123 -8.84 3.43 1.74
N ASP A 124 -9.62 3.31 2.81
CA ASP A 124 -10.96 3.92 2.94
C ASP A 124 -11.87 3.66 1.73
N GLY A 125 -11.75 2.47 1.14
CA GLY A 125 -12.54 2.03 -0.01
C GLY A 125 -12.01 2.45 -1.39
N VAL A 126 -10.90 3.19 -1.45
CA VAL A 126 -10.19 3.51 -2.69
C VAL A 126 -9.07 2.50 -2.92
N ARG A 127 -8.99 1.91 -4.11
CA ARG A 127 -7.89 1.00 -4.46
C ARG A 127 -6.59 1.79 -4.61
N VAL A 128 -5.54 1.39 -3.88
CA VAL A 128 -4.25 2.10 -3.85
C VAL A 128 -3.14 1.41 -4.63
N ASN A 129 -3.39 0.22 -5.20
CA ASN A 129 -2.51 -0.36 -6.21
C ASN A 129 -2.35 0.63 -7.38
N GLU A 130 -1.12 0.79 -7.86
CA GLU A 130 -0.82 1.78 -8.90
C GLU A 130 -1.43 1.42 -10.26
N ALA A 131 -1.87 2.44 -11.00
CA ALA A 131 -2.49 2.26 -12.32
C ALA A 131 -1.57 1.57 -13.34
N PHE A 132 -0.25 1.68 -13.14
CA PHE A 132 0.76 1.03 -13.95
C PHE A 132 1.47 -0.07 -13.15
N GLY A 133 1.37 -1.30 -13.63
CA GLY A 133 2.01 -2.46 -13.01
C GLY A 133 1.31 -3.02 -11.77
N ASP A 134 0.19 -2.43 -11.33
CA ASP A 134 -0.60 -2.86 -10.15
C ASP A 134 0.22 -2.94 -8.85
N VAL A 135 1.39 -2.30 -8.82
CA VAL A 135 2.32 -2.34 -7.68
C VAL A 135 1.71 -1.70 -6.44
N VAL A 136 2.19 -2.13 -5.28
CA VAL A 136 1.72 -1.66 -3.97
C VAL A 136 2.89 -1.05 -3.22
N ASN A 137 2.79 0.25 -2.95
CA ASN A 137 3.78 1.00 -2.18
C ASN A 137 3.31 1.14 -0.73
N TRP A 138 3.93 0.38 0.17
CA TRP A 138 3.53 0.27 1.58
C TRP A 138 4.00 1.44 2.46
N ASP A 139 4.91 2.25 1.93
CA ASP A 139 5.58 3.38 2.57
C ASP A 139 4.85 4.71 2.36
N LEU A 140 3.69 4.73 1.69
CA LEU A 140 3.01 5.98 1.35
C LEU A 140 2.01 6.47 2.41
N LEU A 141 1.57 5.62 3.33
CA LEU A 141 0.64 5.98 4.41
C LEU A 141 1.32 5.79 5.77
N PRO A 142 1.28 6.81 6.66
CA PRO A 142 1.86 6.63 7.98
C PRO A 142 1.01 5.66 8.80
N ARG A 143 1.67 4.72 9.50
CA ARG A 143 0.99 3.73 10.35
C ARG A 143 0.10 4.36 11.42
N SER A 144 0.47 5.54 11.93
CA SER A 144 -0.35 6.30 12.88
C SER A 144 -1.72 6.69 12.33
N ALA A 145 -1.86 6.83 11.01
CA ALA A 145 -3.14 7.16 10.38
C ALA A 145 -4.11 5.98 10.37
N ILE A 146 -3.63 4.75 10.61
CA ILE A 146 -4.40 3.53 10.42
C ILE A 146 -5.19 3.24 11.70
N SER A 147 -6.52 3.22 11.57
CA SER A 147 -7.41 2.75 12.63
C SER A 147 -7.46 1.23 12.64
N SER A 148 -7.46 0.61 11.46
CA SER A 148 -7.41 -0.84 11.32
C SER A 148 -6.99 -1.33 9.94
N VAL A 149 -6.54 -2.59 9.90
CA VAL A 149 -6.28 -3.36 8.69
C VAL A 149 -7.08 -4.65 8.75
N GLN A 150 -7.79 -4.97 7.68
CA GLN A 150 -8.52 -6.22 7.51
C GLN A 150 -7.95 -6.97 6.32
N LEU A 151 -7.48 -8.19 6.54
CA LEU A 151 -7.05 -9.12 5.51
C LEU A 151 -8.19 -10.10 5.24
N ILE A 152 -8.85 -9.90 4.11
CA ILE A 152 -9.98 -10.70 3.65
C ILE A 152 -9.44 -11.73 2.67
N PRO A 153 -9.42 -13.03 3.03
CA PRO A 153 -8.80 -14.04 2.19
C PRO A 153 -9.69 -14.43 1.00
N GLY A 154 -9.04 -14.87 -0.06
CA GLY A 154 -9.68 -15.48 -1.22
C GLY A 154 -10.29 -14.47 -2.19
N SER A 155 -10.76 -14.99 -3.33
CA SER A 155 -11.34 -14.17 -4.38
C SER A 155 -12.73 -13.67 -3.98
N ASN A 156 -12.84 -12.37 -3.71
CA ASN A 156 -14.15 -11.72 -3.54
C ASN A 156 -14.43 -10.83 -4.76
N PRO A 157 -15.46 -11.14 -5.57
CA PRO A 157 -15.75 -10.39 -6.80
C PRO A 157 -16.07 -8.91 -6.57
N LEU A 158 -16.46 -8.54 -5.34
CA LEU A 158 -16.79 -7.17 -4.95
C LEU A 158 -15.54 -6.27 -4.91
N PHE A 159 -14.38 -6.80 -4.51
CA PHE A 159 -13.10 -6.06 -4.46
C PHE A 159 -12.37 -5.96 -5.80
N GLY A 160 -12.86 -6.67 -6.81
CA GLY A 160 -12.48 -6.42 -8.19
C GLY A 160 -11.11 -6.90 -8.59
N LEU A 161 -10.43 -6.10 -9.41
CA LEU A 161 -9.22 -6.52 -10.10
C LEU A 161 -8.16 -6.96 -9.12
N ASN A 162 -7.41 -7.97 -9.51
CA ASN A 162 -6.24 -8.42 -8.79
C ASN A 162 -6.47 -8.80 -7.32
N ALA A 163 -7.69 -9.19 -6.94
CA ALA A 163 -8.05 -9.66 -5.61
C ALA A 163 -8.10 -11.20 -5.53
N LEU A 164 -7.33 -11.91 -6.35
CA LEU A 164 -7.37 -13.38 -6.45
C LEU A 164 -6.90 -14.05 -5.16
N GLY A 165 -5.79 -13.56 -4.58
CA GLY A 165 -5.27 -14.06 -3.30
C GLY A 165 -6.02 -13.53 -2.09
N GLY A 166 -6.57 -12.32 -2.20
CA GLY A 166 -7.31 -11.67 -1.14
C GLY A 166 -7.28 -10.15 -1.30
N THR A 167 -7.76 -9.48 -0.25
CA THR A 167 -7.80 -8.02 -0.18
C THR A 167 -7.37 -7.53 1.19
N PHE A 168 -6.54 -6.49 1.20
CA PHE A 168 -6.32 -5.66 2.38
C PHE A 168 -7.25 -4.45 2.33
N ALA A 169 -8.08 -4.29 3.37
CA ALA A 169 -8.86 -3.07 3.60
C ALA A 169 -8.24 -2.32 4.78
N ILE A 170 -7.71 -1.14 4.50
CA ILE A 170 -7.10 -0.22 5.45
C ILE A 170 -8.12 0.87 5.74
N TYR A 171 -8.43 1.06 7.02
CA TYR A 171 -9.29 2.13 7.51
C TYR A 171 -8.44 3.15 8.25
N THR A 172 -8.73 4.42 8.04
CA THR A 172 -7.99 5.51 8.68
C THR A 172 -8.73 6.06 9.90
N LYS A 173 -7.97 6.64 10.84
CA LYS A 173 -8.49 7.28 12.05
C LYS A 173 -9.30 8.54 11.71
N SER A 174 -10.33 8.81 12.50
CA SER A 174 -11.09 10.06 12.55
C SER A 174 -10.94 10.76 13.90
N GLY A 175 -11.26 12.06 13.94
CA GLY A 175 -11.09 12.89 15.13
C GLY A 175 -12.08 12.55 16.24
N ALA A 176 -13.29 12.14 15.84
CA ALA A 176 -14.34 11.73 16.76
C ALA A 176 -13.95 10.49 17.57
N GLN A 177 -13.23 9.56 16.95
CA GLN A 177 -12.88 8.28 17.56
C GLN A 177 -11.50 8.22 18.18
N TYR A 178 -10.58 9.06 17.67
CA TYR A 178 -9.22 9.15 18.15
C TYR A 178 -8.90 10.56 18.64
N PRO A 179 -9.60 11.07 19.68
CA PRO A 179 -9.35 12.40 20.21
C PRO A 179 -8.06 12.45 21.03
N GLY A 180 -7.53 13.66 21.17
CA GLY A 180 -6.33 13.95 21.96
C GLY A 180 -5.09 14.18 21.12
N ALA A 181 -3.96 14.36 21.78
CA ALA A 181 -2.66 14.57 21.15
C ALA A 181 -1.66 13.52 21.63
N SER A 182 -0.82 13.03 20.73
CA SER A 182 0.33 12.21 21.06
C SER A 182 1.53 12.64 20.24
N MET A 183 2.72 12.48 20.82
CA MET A 183 3.99 12.70 20.14
C MET A 183 4.94 11.59 20.55
N GLU A 184 5.57 10.95 19.58
CA GLU A 184 6.59 9.94 19.80
C GLU A 184 7.89 10.41 19.12
N VAL A 185 8.98 10.35 19.88
CA VAL A 185 10.32 10.54 19.35
C VAL A 185 11.16 9.35 19.78
N SER A 186 11.82 8.71 18.83
CA SER A 186 12.69 7.57 19.12
C SER A 186 14.00 7.64 18.34
N ALA A 187 15.01 6.98 18.89
CA ALA A 187 16.30 6.80 18.25
C ALA A 187 16.76 5.35 18.42
N GLY A 188 17.55 4.83 17.49
CA GLY A 188 17.98 3.43 17.51
C GLY A 188 19.26 3.17 16.73
N SER A 189 19.56 1.89 16.57
CA SER A 189 20.72 1.40 15.81
C SER A 189 20.76 1.99 14.41
N PHE A 190 21.97 2.03 13.83
CA PHE A 190 22.21 2.56 12.49
C PHE A 190 21.83 4.05 12.32
N GLY A 191 21.85 4.80 13.43
CA GLY A 191 21.51 6.22 13.43
C GLY A 191 20.04 6.50 13.14
N ARG A 192 19.16 5.50 13.34
CA ARG A 192 17.72 5.66 13.13
C ARG A 192 17.15 6.70 14.09
N LYS A 193 16.34 7.60 13.55
CA LYS A 193 15.59 8.61 14.28
C LYS A 193 14.18 8.65 13.72
N THR A 194 13.19 8.66 14.60
CA THR A 194 11.78 8.77 14.24
C THR A 194 11.17 9.90 15.05
N ALA A 195 10.34 10.70 14.39
CA ALA A 195 9.47 11.68 15.02
C ALA A 195 8.07 11.53 14.42
N GLN A 196 7.09 11.31 15.28
CA GLN A 196 5.70 11.09 14.90
C GLN A 196 4.80 11.92 15.83
N PHE A 197 3.72 12.45 15.28
CA PHE A 197 2.68 13.09 16.08
C PHE A 197 1.31 12.63 15.60
N GLU A 198 0.34 12.63 16.50
CA GLU A 198 -1.08 12.49 16.20
C GLU A 198 -1.86 13.58 16.95
N TYR A 199 -2.87 14.13 16.30
CA TYR A 199 -3.79 15.07 16.92
C TYR A 199 -5.19 14.85 16.36
N GLY A 200 -6.15 14.61 17.23
CA GLY A 200 -7.54 14.44 16.85
C GLY A 200 -8.49 15.15 17.81
N GLY A 201 -9.66 15.51 17.32
CA GLY A 201 -10.70 16.12 18.14
C GLY A 201 -12.03 16.22 17.39
N LYS A 202 -13.06 16.59 18.13
CA LYS A 202 -14.41 16.82 17.62
C LYS A 202 -15.00 18.07 18.27
N THR A 203 -15.77 18.83 17.51
CA THR A 203 -16.53 19.99 17.96
C THR A 203 -17.90 19.96 17.29
N ASP A 204 -18.94 19.74 18.09
CA ASP A 204 -20.32 19.58 17.61
C ASP A 204 -20.42 18.50 16.51
N ARG A 205 -20.74 18.88 15.28
CA ARG A 205 -20.88 17.99 14.11
C ARG A 205 -19.60 17.80 13.31
N VAL A 206 -18.53 18.49 13.65
CA VAL A 206 -17.28 18.46 12.87
C VAL A 206 -16.19 17.77 13.69
N ASP A 207 -15.48 16.84 13.08
CA ASP A 207 -14.28 16.24 13.66
C ASP A 207 -13.06 16.41 12.74
N TYR A 208 -11.89 16.30 13.33
CA TYR A 208 -10.63 16.48 12.64
C TYR A 208 -9.56 15.56 13.22
N PHE A 209 -8.73 15.02 12.33
CA PHE A 209 -7.59 14.21 12.68
C PHE A 209 -6.39 14.58 11.81
N ALA A 210 -5.20 14.61 12.39
CA ALA A 210 -3.95 14.83 11.68
C ALA A 210 -2.82 13.99 12.30
N THR A 211 -1.94 13.48 11.45
CA THR A 211 -0.72 12.81 11.88
C THR A 211 0.41 13.05 10.88
N GLY A 212 1.62 13.14 11.40
CA GLY A 212 2.84 13.17 10.60
C GLY A 212 3.85 12.17 11.12
N ASN A 213 4.65 11.60 10.22
CA ASN A 213 5.73 10.68 10.52
C ASN A 213 6.98 11.06 9.72
N ILE A 214 8.11 11.16 10.41
CA ILE A 214 9.43 11.39 9.81
C ILE A 214 10.37 10.32 10.35
N VAL A 215 10.99 9.55 9.45
CA VAL A 215 12.04 8.59 9.78
C VAL A 215 13.29 8.92 8.98
N THR A 216 14.45 8.87 9.63
CA THR A 216 15.76 8.91 8.97
C THR A 216 16.66 7.84 9.57
N ASP A 217 17.34 7.06 8.75
CA ASP A 217 18.38 6.12 9.18
C ASP A 217 19.50 5.98 8.14
N LYS A 218 20.57 5.28 8.52
CA LYS A 218 21.69 4.95 7.64
C LYS A 218 21.60 3.53 7.03
N GLY A 219 20.56 2.77 7.35
CA GLY A 219 20.48 1.35 7.02
C GLY A 219 21.42 0.45 7.83
N TRP A 220 21.05 -0.82 7.96
CA TRP A 220 21.93 -1.82 8.57
C TRP A 220 23.06 -2.24 7.61
N ALA A 221 22.79 -2.33 6.31
CA ALA A 221 23.77 -2.54 5.26
C ALA A 221 24.40 -1.22 4.81
N GLU A 222 25.56 -1.29 4.16
CA GLU A 222 26.22 -0.15 3.54
C GLU A 222 25.41 0.35 2.34
N HIS A 223 25.44 1.67 2.10
CA HIS A 223 24.67 2.32 1.02
C HIS A 223 23.14 2.03 1.04
N ASN A 224 22.57 1.91 2.25
CA ASN A 224 21.15 1.59 2.46
C ASN A 224 20.38 2.58 3.37
N PRO A 225 20.59 3.93 3.29
CA PRO A 225 19.84 4.88 4.09
C PRO A 225 18.37 4.99 3.67
N SER A 226 17.50 5.21 4.65
CA SER A 226 16.08 5.53 4.43
C SER A 226 15.73 6.92 4.97
N ARG A 227 14.95 7.68 4.20
CA ARG A 227 14.26 8.89 4.65
C ARG A 227 12.78 8.80 4.27
N VAL A 228 11.92 8.69 5.28
CA VAL A 228 10.47 8.60 5.11
C VAL A 228 9.83 9.87 5.67
N LYS A 229 8.96 10.52 4.90
CA LYS A 229 8.18 11.66 5.35
C LYS A 229 6.75 11.48 4.89
N GLN A 230 5.84 11.39 5.84
CA GLN A 230 4.44 11.10 5.58
C GLN A 230 3.57 12.04 6.39
N PHE A 231 2.44 12.42 5.82
CA PHE A 231 1.41 13.18 6.49
C PHE A 231 0.04 12.65 6.08
N PHE A 232 -0.86 12.57 7.06
CA PHE A 232 -2.26 12.26 6.83
C PHE A 232 -3.13 13.25 7.62
N GLY A 233 -4.17 13.76 6.98
CA GLY A 233 -5.20 14.57 7.63
C GLY A 233 -6.59 14.12 7.19
N LYS A 234 -7.57 14.25 8.08
CA LYS A 234 -8.98 13.99 7.82
C LYS A 234 -9.84 15.05 8.51
N LEU A 235 -10.85 15.54 7.81
CA LEU A 235 -11.93 16.37 8.33
C LEU A 235 -13.24 15.64 8.08
N GLY A 236 -14.05 15.50 9.13
CA GLY A 236 -15.36 14.85 9.08
C GLY A 236 -16.48 15.81 9.44
N TYR A 237 -17.64 15.60 8.83
CA TYR A 237 -18.92 16.18 9.24
C TYR A 237 -19.92 15.04 9.47
N GLN A 238 -20.55 15.03 10.64
CA GLN A 238 -21.48 14.00 11.05
C GLN A 238 -22.74 14.59 11.71
N ASP A 239 -23.91 14.11 11.29
CA ASP A 239 -25.21 14.34 11.92
C ASP A 239 -25.98 13.02 12.06
N ASP A 240 -27.24 13.06 12.51
CA ASP A 240 -28.02 11.84 12.82
C ASP A 240 -28.22 10.90 11.61
N LEU A 241 -28.09 11.40 10.39
CA LEU A 241 -28.34 10.63 9.16
C LEU A 241 -27.15 10.59 8.21
N THR A 242 -26.17 11.48 8.38
CA THR A 242 -25.12 11.74 7.40
C THR A 242 -23.76 11.67 8.05
N ASP A 243 -22.81 11.09 7.32
CA ASP A 243 -21.39 11.08 7.63
C ASP A 243 -20.63 11.45 6.35
N LEU A 244 -19.73 12.43 6.43
CA LEU A 244 -18.96 12.95 5.30
C LEU A 244 -17.53 13.23 5.73
N ASP A 245 -16.59 12.52 5.13
CA ASP A 245 -15.15 12.64 5.34
C ASP A 245 -14.45 13.24 4.12
N MET A 246 -13.49 14.11 4.37
CA MET A 246 -12.45 14.48 3.42
C MET A 246 -11.08 14.15 4.02
N SER A 247 -10.26 13.39 3.31
CA SER A 247 -8.90 13.05 3.74
C SER A 247 -7.84 13.45 2.72
N LEU A 248 -6.64 13.73 3.23
CA LEU A 248 -5.44 14.08 2.49
C LEU A 248 -4.28 13.19 2.97
N THR A 249 -3.67 12.44 2.05
CA THR A 249 -2.44 11.68 2.28
C THR A 249 -1.31 12.28 1.44
N LEU A 250 -0.19 12.60 2.08
CA LEU A 250 1.03 13.10 1.44
C LEU A 250 2.23 12.24 1.83
N ALA A 251 3.12 11.96 0.88
CA ALA A 251 4.39 11.29 1.15
C ALA A 251 5.53 11.87 0.29
N ASP A 252 6.74 11.92 0.85
CA ASP A 252 8.00 12.28 0.16
C ASP A 252 9.13 11.42 0.74
N ASN A 253 9.32 10.25 0.14
CA ASN A 253 10.22 9.21 0.63
C ASN A 253 11.44 9.09 -0.27
N THR A 254 12.59 8.77 0.31
CA THR A 254 13.83 8.46 -0.39
C THR A 254 14.42 7.23 0.26
N LEU A 255 14.42 6.13 -0.48
CA LEU A 255 14.71 4.79 0.02
C LEU A 255 15.86 4.24 -0.82
N GLN A 256 17.00 3.95 -0.19
CA GLN A 256 18.10 3.24 -0.83
C GLN A 256 18.09 1.80 -0.36
N GLY A 257 18.47 0.87 -1.22
CA GLY A 257 18.61 -0.52 -0.85
C GLY A 257 19.26 -1.30 -1.99
N ALA A 258 20.31 -2.05 -1.65
CA ALA A 258 21.06 -2.81 -2.62
C ALA A 258 20.40 -4.17 -2.91
N GLN A 259 20.67 -4.70 -4.10
CA GLN A 259 20.23 -6.02 -4.54
C GLN A 259 20.80 -7.15 -3.67
N THR A 260 20.19 -8.34 -3.80
CA THR A 260 20.57 -9.54 -3.06
C THR A 260 22.02 -9.95 -3.31
N LEU A 261 22.73 -10.33 -2.24
CA LEU A 261 24.09 -10.84 -2.32
C LEU A 261 24.13 -12.31 -2.78
N PRO A 262 25.07 -12.70 -3.66
CA PRO A 262 25.32 -14.11 -3.97
C PRO A 262 25.92 -14.83 -2.76
N LEU A 263 25.79 -16.17 -2.72
CA LEU A 263 26.30 -17.00 -1.62
C LEU A 263 27.80 -16.77 -1.34
N SER A 264 28.59 -16.54 -2.40
CA SER A 264 30.02 -16.26 -2.30
C SER A 264 30.34 -14.98 -1.53
N PHE A 265 29.38 -14.07 -1.31
CA PHE A 265 29.58 -12.76 -0.66
C PHE A 265 29.10 -12.75 0.80
N LEU A 266 28.56 -13.86 1.32
CA LEU A 266 28.01 -13.92 2.69
C LEU A 266 29.04 -13.71 3.81
N TYR A 267 30.35 -13.77 3.51
CA TYR A 267 31.40 -13.45 4.47
C TYR A 267 31.42 -11.95 4.86
N MET A 268 30.82 -11.08 4.05
CA MET A 268 30.61 -9.65 4.33
C MET A 268 29.14 -9.29 4.05
N PRO A 269 28.19 -9.65 4.93
CA PRO A 269 26.76 -9.55 4.65
C PRO A 269 26.20 -8.12 4.60
N ARG A 270 27.01 -7.12 4.99
CA ARG A 270 26.62 -5.70 4.99
C ARG A 270 27.01 -4.98 3.70
N GLN A 271 27.85 -5.58 2.85
CA GLN A 271 28.31 -4.95 1.62
C GLN A 271 27.15 -4.82 0.60
N PRO A 272 27.16 -3.81 -0.28
CA PRO A 272 26.24 -3.77 -1.40
C PRO A 272 26.67 -4.80 -2.48
N TYR A 273 25.71 -5.34 -3.25
CA TYR A 273 26.06 -6.08 -4.47
C TYR A 273 26.68 -5.11 -5.50
N THR A 274 25.94 -4.06 -5.81
CA THR A 274 26.34 -2.86 -6.56
C THR A 274 25.56 -1.67 -6.01
N PHE A 275 26.02 -0.44 -6.26
CA PHE A 275 25.28 0.79 -5.95
C PHE A 275 25.69 1.89 -6.96
N PRO A 276 24.92 2.99 -7.16
CA PRO A 276 23.76 3.45 -6.39
C PRO A 276 22.42 2.81 -6.79
N ASP A 277 21.65 2.41 -5.77
CA ASP A 277 20.25 1.96 -5.91
C ASP A 277 19.37 2.85 -5.01
N ALA A 278 18.41 3.58 -5.61
CA ALA A 278 17.55 4.48 -4.87
C ALA A 278 16.17 4.65 -5.53
N ASN A 279 15.14 4.71 -4.70
CA ASN A 279 13.78 5.11 -5.06
C ASN A 279 13.42 6.43 -4.38
N GLN A 280 12.83 7.35 -5.13
CA GLN A 280 12.26 8.60 -4.63
C GLN A 280 10.78 8.65 -4.95
N GLU A 281 9.95 8.56 -3.92
CA GLU A 281 8.51 8.41 -4.04
C GLU A 281 7.79 9.64 -3.50
N ARG A 282 6.86 10.18 -4.29
CA ARG A 282 6.02 11.32 -3.90
C ARG A 282 4.55 11.04 -4.16
N LEU A 283 3.73 11.24 -3.14
CA LEU A 283 2.28 11.05 -3.22
C LEU A 283 1.55 12.32 -2.81
N ALA A 284 0.52 12.66 -3.58
CA ALA A 284 -0.61 13.48 -3.12
C ALA A 284 -1.92 12.76 -3.42
N PHE A 285 -2.72 12.53 -2.39
CA PHE A 285 -3.94 11.73 -2.49
C PHE A 285 -5.05 12.35 -1.66
N VAL A 286 -6.15 12.71 -2.33
CA VAL A 286 -7.35 13.29 -1.72
C VAL A 286 -8.52 12.35 -1.94
N THR A 287 -9.25 12.08 -0.87
CA THR A 287 -10.45 11.25 -0.89
C THR A 287 -11.58 12.00 -0.21
N VAL A 288 -12.76 11.99 -0.82
CA VAL A 288 -14.02 12.41 -0.21
C VAL A 288 -14.90 11.17 -0.14
N LYS A 289 -15.35 10.83 1.06
CA LYS A 289 -16.20 9.68 1.32
C LYS A 289 -17.43 10.17 2.07
N GLY A 290 -18.59 9.64 1.76
CA GLY A 290 -19.79 9.97 2.53
C GLY A 290 -20.80 8.84 2.56
N SER A 291 -21.66 8.86 3.57
CA SER A 291 -22.82 8.00 3.66
C SER A 291 -24.01 8.75 4.25
N ARG A 292 -25.21 8.37 3.83
CA ARG A 292 -26.45 8.98 4.29
C ARG A 292 -27.60 7.99 4.30
N PHE A 293 -28.31 7.88 5.43
CA PHE A 293 -29.59 7.20 5.48
C PHE A 293 -30.64 8.02 4.73
N LEU A 294 -31.24 7.42 3.71
CA LEU A 294 -32.38 7.96 2.98
C LEU A 294 -33.70 7.61 3.67
N SER A 295 -33.70 6.52 4.43
CA SER A 295 -34.75 6.07 5.34
C SER A 295 -34.13 5.10 6.38
N ASP A 296 -34.91 4.61 7.33
CA ASP A 296 -34.48 3.63 8.34
C ASP A 296 -33.93 2.31 7.76
N SER A 297 -34.23 2.03 6.49
CA SER A 297 -33.87 0.79 5.80
C SER A 297 -33.01 0.98 4.56
N VAL A 298 -32.70 2.22 4.17
CA VAL A 298 -31.95 2.54 2.96
C VAL A 298 -30.77 3.46 3.27
N LEU A 299 -29.56 2.95 3.04
CA LEU A 299 -28.30 3.70 3.19
C LEU A 299 -27.66 3.91 1.82
N LEU A 300 -27.36 5.16 1.48
CA LEU A 300 -26.55 5.52 0.34
C LEU A 300 -25.11 5.81 0.82
N GLY A 301 -24.12 5.20 0.20
CA GLY A 301 -22.70 5.46 0.44
C GLY A 301 -22.00 5.83 -0.86
N GLY A 302 -20.95 6.63 -0.79
CA GLY A 302 -20.17 7.03 -1.95
C GLY A 302 -18.75 7.45 -1.61
N THR A 303 -17.91 7.45 -2.64
CA THR A 303 -16.51 7.89 -2.54
C THR A 303 -16.10 8.52 -3.86
N VAL A 304 -15.32 9.59 -3.80
CA VAL A 304 -14.66 10.25 -4.93
C VAL A 304 -13.22 10.51 -4.54
N TYR A 305 -12.28 10.32 -5.46
CA TYR A 305 -10.88 10.53 -5.15
C TYR A 305 -10.06 11.05 -6.32
N TYR A 306 -8.93 11.66 -5.97
CA TYR A 306 -7.85 12.01 -6.88
C TYR A 306 -6.50 11.69 -6.25
N ARG A 307 -5.64 11.00 -6.99
CA ARG A 307 -4.31 10.56 -6.57
C ARG A 307 -3.29 10.93 -7.63
N ARG A 308 -2.15 11.49 -7.22
CA ARG A 308 -0.95 11.64 -8.05
C ARG A 308 0.24 11.03 -7.34
N PHE A 309 0.82 10.01 -7.95
CA PHE A 309 2.00 9.32 -7.48
C PHE A 309 3.14 9.52 -8.47
N ARG A 310 4.34 9.85 -7.96
CA ARG A 310 5.56 9.93 -8.77
C ARG A 310 6.65 9.08 -8.14
N ASN A 311 7.31 8.28 -8.96
CA ASN A 311 8.51 7.56 -8.57
C ASN A 311 9.67 7.90 -9.51
N LEU A 312 10.84 8.14 -8.94
CA LEU A 312 12.11 8.19 -9.65
C LEU A 312 13.02 7.12 -9.05
N ASN A 313 13.43 6.17 -9.88
CA ASN A 313 14.31 5.09 -9.51
C ASN A 313 15.66 5.23 -10.24
N ILE A 314 16.75 4.93 -9.54
CA ILE A 314 18.04 4.60 -10.12
C ILE A 314 18.44 3.22 -9.61
N SER A 315 18.94 2.38 -10.51
CA SER A 315 19.44 1.04 -10.20
C SER A 315 20.77 0.82 -10.90
N SER A 316 21.77 0.40 -10.14
CA SER A 316 23.06 -0.07 -10.63
C SER A 316 22.95 -1.54 -11.03
N ASN A 317 23.51 -1.94 -12.17
CA ASN A 317 23.42 -3.31 -12.67
C ASN A 317 24.76 -3.79 -13.20
N ALA A 318 25.18 -4.98 -12.77
CA ALA A 318 26.34 -5.66 -13.33
C ALA A 318 26.04 -6.18 -14.74
N ASN A 319 26.94 -5.92 -15.69
CA ASN A 319 26.82 -6.49 -17.03
C ASN A 319 27.33 -7.94 -17.03
N ILE A 320 26.42 -8.90 -16.89
CA ILE A 320 26.73 -10.33 -16.94
C ILE A 320 27.38 -10.79 -18.27
N GLY A 321 27.27 -9.99 -19.33
CA GLY A 321 27.90 -10.25 -20.63
C GLY A 321 29.26 -9.60 -20.81
N PHE A 322 29.85 -8.97 -19.79
CA PHE A 322 31.12 -8.27 -19.91
C PHE A 322 32.24 -9.19 -20.44
N GLY A 323 32.97 -8.70 -21.44
CA GLY A 323 34.03 -9.45 -22.14
C GLY A 323 33.52 -10.57 -23.07
N GLN A 324 32.22 -10.84 -23.12
CA GLN A 324 31.63 -11.81 -24.03
C GLN A 324 31.30 -11.17 -25.38
N VAL A 325 31.41 -11.95 -26.45
CA VAL A 325 30.93 -11.57 -27.78
C VAL A 325 29.41 -11.69 -27.79
N ASP A 326 28.70 -10.60 -28.07
CA ASP A 326 27.27 -10.64 -28.28
C ASP A 326 26.96 -11.49 -29.53
N PRO A 327 26.25 -12.62 -29.40
CA PRO A 327 26.01 -13.55 -30.49
C PRO A 327 25.16 -12.95 -31.63
N ASN A 328 24.48 -11.82 -31.40
CA ASN A 328 23.64 -11.17 -32.41
C ASN A 328 24.34 -10.05 -33.17
N THR A 329 25.39 -9.47 -32.59
CA THR A 329 26.08 -8.29 -33.15
C THR A 329 27.55 -8.55 -33.47
N GLY A 330 28.13 -9.63 -32.92
CA GLY A 330 29.54 -9.96 -33.08
C GLY A 330 30.48 -9.02 -32.32
N THR A 331 29.94 -8.07 -31.55
CA THR A 331 30.73 -7.10 -30.78
C THR A 331 30.96 -7.59 -29.36
N ILE A 332 32.15 -7.33 -28.81
CA ILE A 332 32.46 -7.60 -27.40
C ILE A 332 31.74 -6.57 -26.52
N ALA A 333 31.06 -7.01 -25.47
CA ALA A 333 30.49 -6.08 -24.48
C ALA A 333 31.61 -5.53 -23.58
N THR A 334 31.95 -4.26 -23.77
CA THR A 334 33.07 -3.59 -23.08
C THR A 334 32.67 -2.81 -21.83
N ASN A 335 31.38 -2.62 -21.57
CA ASN A 335 30.91 -1.96 -20.35
C ASN A 335 30.78 -3.00 -19.21
N GLU A 336 31.38 -2.73 -18.06
CA GLU A 336 31.34 -3.62 -16.90
C GLU A 336 29.97 -3.58 -16.19
N ALA A 337 29.32 -2.42 -16.22
CA ALA A 337 28.06 -2.16 -15.55
C ALA A 337 27.16 -1.24 -16.41
N THR A 338 25.92 -1.10 -15.96
CA THR A 338 24.95 -0.09 -16.44
C THR A 338 24.25 0.53 -15.24
N ASN A 339 23.96 1.83 -15.31
CA ASN A 339 22.98 2.44 -14.41
C ASN A 339 21.71 2.68 -15.19
N ASP A 340 20.61 2.14 -14.67
CA ASP A 340 19.28 2.32 -15.21
C ASP A 340 18.55 3.36 -14.38
N ARG A 341 17.90 4.30 -15.06
CA ARG A 341 17.04 5.30 -14.45
C ARG A 341 15.64 5.10 -14.98
N SER A 342 14.65 5.06 -14.09
CA SER A 342 13.26 5.05 -14.50
C SER A 342 12.45 6.11 -13.76
N SER A 343 11.46 6.66 -14.45
CA SER A 343 10.53 7.60 -13.86
C SER A 343 9.10 7.19 -14.18
N SER A 344 8.19 7.40 -13.23
CA SER A 344 6.77 7.13 -13.38
C SER A 344 5.99 8.30 -12.78
N ASP A 345 5.09 8.93 -13.53
CA ASP A 345 4.12 9.93 -13.04
C ASP A 345 2.71 9.41 -13.34
N SER A 346 2.05 8.90 -12.30
CA SER A 346 0.72 8.32 -12.33
C SER A 346 -0.29 9.29 -11.75
N LYS A 347 -1.39 9.50 -12.47
CA LYS A 347 -2.58 10.21 -11.98
C LYS A 347 -3.75 9.24 -12.03
N SER A 348 -4.47 9.09 -10.93
CA SER A 348 -5.66 8.25 -10.83
C SER A 348 -6.80 9.03 -10.22
N TRP A 349 -8.01 8.78 -10.69
CA TRP A 349 -9.23 9.37 -10.17
C TRP A 349 -10.38 8.40 -10.34
N GLY A 350 -11.37 8.53 -9.48
CA GLY A 350 -12.52 7.64 -9.55
C GLY A 350 -13.64 8.09 -8.65
N ALA A 351 -14.77 7.43 -8.86
CA ALA A 351 -15.96 7.60 -8.06
C ALA A 351 -16.68 6.25 -7.90
N GLY A 352 -17.19 6.01 -6.70
CA GLY A 352 -18.00 4.84 -6.38
C GLY A 352 -19.26 5.25 -5.64
N MET A 353 -20.36 4.54 -5.89
CA MET A 353 -21.61 4.68 -5.15
C MET A 353 -22.14 3.30 -4.79
N GLN A 354 -22.77 3.20 -3.63
CA GLN A 354 -23.35 1.98 -3.10
C GLN A 354 -24.68 2.28 -2.43
N LEU A 355 -25.72 1.52 -2.77
CA LEU A 355 -27.02 1.55 -2.12
C LEU A 355 -27.21 0.26 -1.33
N THR A 356 -27.43 0.37 -0.02
CA THR A 356 -27.78 -0.75 0.86
C THR A 356 -29.26 -0.65 1.22
N VAL A 357 -30.03 -1.70 0.96
CA VAL A 357 -31.46 -1.80 1.25
C VAL A 357 -31.71 -3.00 2.17
N ILE A 358 -32.28 -2.75 3.34
CA ILE A 358 -32.74 -3.78 4.26
C ILE A 358 -34.24 -3.99 4.03
N SER A 359 -34.65 -5.23 3.81
CA SER A 359 -36.07 -5.56 3.61
C SER A 359 -36.38 -6.93 4.20
N ASP A 360 -37.58 -7.10 4.75
CA ASP A 360 -38.11 -8.41 5.10
C ASP A 360 -38.89 -8.97 3.90
N LEU A 361 -38.44 -10.11 3.37
CA LEU A 361 -39.04 -10.78 2.22
C LEU A 361 -39.24 -12.27 2.55
N ALA A 362 -40.45 -12.78 2.33
CA ALA A 362 -40.82 -14.17 2.59
C ALA A 362 -40.43 -14.67 4.01
N GLY A 363 -40.60 -13.83 5.04
CA GLY A 363 -40.29 -14.17 6.43
C GLY A 363 -38.79 -14.18 6.78
N HIS A 364 -37.94 -13.65 5.89
CA HIS A 364 -36.51 -13.53 6.10
C HIS A 364 -36.04 -12.10 5.94
N ARG A 365 -35.03 -11.71 6.72
CA ARG A 365 -34.42 -10.39 6.58
C ARG A 365 -33.32 -10.44 5.53
N HIS A 366 -33.49 -9.64 4.50
CA HIS A 366 -32.56 -9.46 3.40
C HIS A 366 -31.81 -8.15 3.54
N ARG A 367 -30.57 -8.15 3.06
CA ARG A 367 -29.76 -6.95 2.89
C ARG A 367 -29.20 -6.97 1.50
N PHE A 368 -29.87 -6.24 0.62
CA PHE A 368 -29.43 -6.02 -0.75
C PHE A 368 -28.43 -4.88 -0.79
N ILE A 369 -27.34 -5.08 -1.51
CA ILE A 369 -26.36 -4.03 -1.79
C ILE A 369 -26.18 -3.97 -3.30
N PHE A 370 -26.34 -2.78 -3.86
CA PHE A 370 -26.07 -2.49 -5.26
C PHE A 370 -24.96 -1.45 -5.30
N GLY A 371 -23.95 -1.67 -6.13
CA GLY A 371 -22.82 -0.76 -6.26
C GLY A 371 -22.42 -0.51 -7.69
N VAL A 372 -21.93 0.70 -7.94
CA VAL A 372 -21.32 1.11 -9.21
C VAL A 372 -20.03 1.85 -8.89
N ALA A 373 -18.99 1.65 -9.70
CA ALA A 373 -17.75 2.40 -9.56
C ALA A 373 -17.04 2.60 -10.90
N ASN A 374 -16.36 3.73 -11.02
CA ASN A 374 -15.43 4.05 -12.09
C ASN A 374 -14.06 4.39 -11.47
N ASP A 375 -13.01 3.72 -11.94
CA ASP A 375 -11.63 4.02 -11.62
C ASP A 375 -10.87 4.25 -12.92
N SER A 376 -10.20 5.39 -13.03
CA SER A 376 -9.45 5.78 -14.22
C SER A 376 -8.03 6.20 -13.84
N GLY A 377 -7.08 5.91 -14.70
CA GLY A 377 -5.67 6.24 -14.48
C GLY A 377 -4.93 6.57 -15.76
N GLN A 378 -3.91 7.43 -15.62
CA GLN A 378 -2.95 7.77 -16.65
C GLN A 378 -1.55 7.73 -16.05
N THR A 379 -0.62 7.10 -16.74
CA THR A 379 0.78 7.02 -16.32
C THR A 379 1.69 7.34 -17.48
N ALA A 380 2.63 8.26 -17.25
CA ALA A 380 3.80 8.44 -18.10
C ALA A 380 4.98 7.74 -17.43
N PHE A 381 5.57 6.77 -18.13
CA PHE A 381 6.73 6.01 -17.69
C PHE A 381 7.89 6.22 -18.68
N SER A 382 9.09 6.45 -18.16
CA SER A 382 10.31 6.44 -18.96
C SER A 382 11.38 5.60 -18.30
N GLN A 383 12.24 5.03 -19.13
CA GLN A 383 13.43 4.32 -18.72
C GLN A 383 14.60 4.71 -19.62
N GLU A 384 15.75 4.90 -19.00
CA GLU A 384 17.01 5.29 -19.63
C GLU A 384 18.13 4.46 -19.03
N ALA A 385 19.21 4.24 -19.77
CA ALA A 385 20.40 3.56 -19.30
C ALA A 385 21.65 4.33 -19.69
N GLN A 386 22.66 4.29 -18.81
CA GLN A 386 24.01 4.77 -19.11
C GLN A 386 25.02 3.63 -18.89
N PRO A 387 26.10 3.57 -19.67
CA PRO A 387 27.20 2.67 -19.39
C PRO A 387 27.91 3.12 -18.10
N ALA A 388 28.42 2.15 -17.34
CA ALA A 388 29.17 2.38 -16.12
C ALA A 388 30.34 1.40 -15.97
N ALA A 389 31.30 1.77 -15.14
CA ALA A 389 32.43 0.93 -14.71
C ALA A 389 32.40 0.75 -13.19
N PHE A 390 32.98 -0.35 -12.70
CA PHE A 390 33.05 -0.58 -11.26
C PHE A 390 34.23 0.13 -10.62
N THR A 391 34.01 0.68 -9.43
CA THR A 391 35.10 0.98 -8.49
C THR A 391 35.45 -0.25 -7.66
N ALA A 392 36.58 -0.17 -6.95
CA ALA A 392 36.96 -1.19 -5.97
C ALA A 392 35.89 -1.39 -4.88
N ASP A 393 35.13 -0.33 -4.57
CA ASP A 393 34.08 -0.33 -3.55
C ASP A 393 32.71 -0.79 -4.07
N ARG A 394 32.60 -1.21 -5.34
CA ARG A 394 31.34 -1.63 -6.02
C ARG A 394 30.40 -0.51 -6.46
N ASP A 395 30.86 0.74 -6.41
CA ASP A 395 30.17 1.86 -7.05
C ASP A 395 30.18 1.68 -8.57
N THR A 396 29.05 1.93 -9.23
CA THR A 396 28.92 1.99 -10.68
C THR A 396 29.03 3.43 -11.16
N LEU A 397 30.26 3.85 -11.45
CA LEU A 397 30.53 5.19 -11.95
C LEU A 397 30.18 5.30 -13.43
N ALA A 398 29.39 6.31 -13.76
CA ALA A 398 28.98 6.61 -15.13
C ALA A 398 30.20 6.82 -16.05
N SER A 399 30.21 6.16 -17.19
CA SER A 399 31.23 6.35 -18.24
C SER A 399 30.67 6.99 -19.51
N GLY A 400 29.41 7.44 -19.47
CA GLY A 400 28.70 8.09 -20.56
C GLY A 400 27.33 8.58 -20.10
N ASP A 401 26.59 9.20 -21.02
CA ASP A 401 25.28 9.79 -20.73
C ASP A 401 24.16 8.76 -20.70
N PHE A 402 23.06 9.10 -20.01
CA PHE A 402 21.81 8.36 -20.10
C PHE A 402 21.24 8.42 -21.52
N ALA A 403 21.03 7.25 -22.11
CA ALA A 403 20.33 7.08 -23.36
C ALA A 403 18.94 6.48 -23.07
N PRO A 404 17.88 6.98 -23.73
CA PRO A 404 16.53 6.45 -23.53
C PRO A 404 16.44 5.00 -24.01
N ILE A 405 15.76 4.16 -23.23
CA ILE A 405 15.41 2.78 -23.55
C ILE A 405 13.94 2.74 -23.98
N SER A 406 13.06 3.24 -23.13
CA SER A 406 11.62 3.23 -23.36
C SER A 406 10.96 4.49 -22.82
N ALA A 407 9.94 4.95 -23.54
CA ALA A 407 9.04 6.00 -23.08
C ALA A 407 7.63 5.58 -23.45
N VAL A 408 6.73 5.63 -22.47
CA VAL A 408 5.44 4.97 -22.47
C VAL A 408 4.41 5.90 -21.85
N GLU A 409 3.32 6.11 -22.56
CA GLU A 409 2.09 6.67 -21.98
C GLU A 409 1.00 5.60 -21.96
N SER A 410 0.48 5.30 -20.78
CA SER A 410 -0.60 4.35 -20.57
C SER A 410 -1.82 5.03 -19.96
N SER A 411 -3.01 4.61 -20.39
CA SER A 411 -4.26 4.95 -19.72
C SER A 411 -5.08 3.69 -19.47
N ASN A 412 -5.74 3.62 -18.33
CA ASN A 412 -6.66 2.55 -17.96
C ASN A 412 -7.98 3.12 -17.43
N ARG A 413 -9.06 2.36 -17.64
CA ARG A 413 -10.38 2.67 -17.11
C ARG A 413 -11.09 1.38 -16.73
N TYR A 414 -11.66 1.40 -15.55
CA TYR A 414 -12.38 0.29 -14.95
C TYR A 414 -13.77 0.76 -14.56
N ASP A 415 -14.77 0.25 -15.25
CA ASP A 415 -16.17 0.44 -14.88
C ASP A 415 -16.68 -0.85 -14.25
N SER A 416 -17.34 -0.75 -13.10
CA SER A 416 -17.85 -1.91 -12.39
C SER A 416 -19.24 -1.68 -11.84
N THR A 417 -20.03 -2.75 -11.86
CA THR A 417 -21.30 -2.84 -11.17
C THR A 417 -21.32 -4.13 -10.36
N PHE A 418 -21.92 -4.10 -9.17
CA PHE A 418 -22.05 -5.28 -8.35
C PHE A 418 -23.37 -5.30 -7.60
N VAL A 419 -23.82 -6.51 -7.30
CA VAL A 419 -24.98 -6.77 -6.47
C VAL A 419 -24.64 -7.87 -5.47
N THR A 420 -25.08 -7.72 -4.23
CA THR A 420 -25.08 -8.81 -3.27
C THR A 420 -26.36 -8.81 -2.45
N ASP A 421 -26.81 -10.01 -2.08
CA ASP A 421 -27.86 -10.22 -1.10
C ASP A 421 -27.30 -11.05 0.06
N THR A 422 -27.55 -10.58 1.27
CA THR A 422 -27.36 -11.36 2.50
C THR A 422 -28.73 -11.70 3.09
N LYS A 423 -29.12 -12.96 2.97
CA LYS A 423 -30.33 -13.49 3.60
C LYS A 423 -30.01 -13.98 5.00
N SER A 424 -30.83 -13.60 5.99
CA SER A 424 -30.72 -14.10 7.37
C SER A 424 -32.04 -14.70 7.86
N GLY A 425 -31.95 -15.82 8.60
CA GLY A 425 -33.11 -16.52 9.15
C GLY A 425 -32.79 -17.31 10.40
N ALA A 426 -33.82 -17.64 11.18
CA ALA A 426 -33.72 -18.50 12.35
C ALA A 426 -34.60 -19.74 12.14
N GLN A 427 -34.03 -20.94 12.28
CA GLN A 427 -34.76 -22.20 12.19
C GLN A 427 -34.48 -23.06 13.42
N ARG A 428 -35.50 -23.24 14.26
CA ARG A 428 -35.72 -24.19 15.38
C ARG A 428 -34.59 -24.49 16.40
N ARG A 429 -33.35 -24.03 16.21
CA ARG A 429 -32.18 -24.01 17.11
C ARG A 429 -30.91 -23.43 16.46
N ALA A 430 -30.92 -23.08 15.17
CA ALA A 430 -29.79 -22.49 14.46
C ALA A 430 -30.17 -21.21 13.70
N ARG A 431 -29.29 -20.21 13.73
CA ARG A 431 -29.35 -19.05 12.83
C ARG A 431 -28.56 -19.41 11.57
N PHE A 432 -29.09 -19.09 10.39
CA PHE A 432 -28.36 -19.26 9.14
C PHE A 432 -28.25 -17.92 8.40
N ARG A 433 -27.16 -17.78 7.65
CA ARG A 433 -26.96 -16.69 6.68
C ARG A 433 -26.52 -17.27 5.35
N ALA A 434 -27.10 -16.76 4.27
CA ALA A 434 -26.69 -17.09 2.91
C ALA A 434 -26.23 -15.82 2.20
N PHE A 435 -25.11 -15.92 1.49
CA PHE A 435 -24.50 -14.82 0.74
C PHE A 435 -24.52 -15.16 -0.74
N LEU A 436 -25.12 -14.28 -1.53
CA LEU A 436 -25.05 -14.33 -2.99
C LEU A 436 -24.41 -13.02 -3.46
N SER A 437 -23.44 -13.11 -4.37
CA SER A 437 -22.80 -11.94 -4.96
C SER A 437 -22.57 -12.14 -6.45
N GLY A 438 -22.75 -11.06 -7.21
CA GLY A 438 -22.44 -10.99 -8.63
C GLY A 438 -21.80 -9.63 -8.94
N ALA A 439 -20.79 -9.62 -9.79
CA ALA A 439 -20.15 -8.39 -10.24
C ALA A 439 -19.92 -8.46 -11.75
N TRP A 440 -20.18 -7.36 -12.44
CA TRP A 440 -19.84 -7.17 -13.84
C TRP A 440 -18.81 -6.05 -13.95
N ARG A 441 -17.83 -6.24 -14.83
CA ARG A 441 -16.74 -5.28 -15.02
C ARG A 441 -16.42 -5.13 -16.49
N GLN A 442 -16.26 -3.89 -16.92
CA GLN A 442 -15.72 -3.57 -18.22
C GLN A 442 -14.32 -2.98 -18.07
N LEU A 443 -13.38 -3.68 -18.68
CA LEU A 443 -11.98 -3.31 -18.76
C LEU A 443 -11.75 -2.63 -20.11
N GLN A 444 -11.45 -1.34 -20.10
CA GLN A 444 -10.80 -0.73 -21.26
C GLN A 444 -9.30 -1.01 -21.12
N PRO A 445 -8.72 -1.86 -21.99
CA PRO A 445 -7.33 -2.28 -21.86
C PRO A 445 -6.40 -1.07 -21.94
N ILE A 446 -5.20 -1.23 -21.36
CA ILE A 446 -4.16 -0.19 -21.41
C ILE A 446 -3.97 0.28 -22.84
N ARG A 447 -4.34 1.54 -23.10
CA ARG A 447 -4.09 2.16 -24.40
C ARG A 447 -2.72 2.81 -24.34
N TRP A 448 -1.76 2.22 -25.05
CA TRP A 448 -0.45 2.80 -25.29
C TRP A 448 -0.64 3.97 -26.26
N ILE A 449 -0.54 5.19 -25.76
CA ILE A 449 -0.82 6.40 -26.57
C ILE A 449 0.38 6.65 -27.49
N HIS A 450 1.59 6.65 -26.91
CA HIS A 450 2.86 6.65 -27.61
C HIS A 450 3.84 5.76 -26.84
N GLY A 451 4.51 4.86 -27.58
CA GLY A 451 5.56 3.99 -27.06
C GLY A 451 6.75 4.06 -28.01
N VAL A 452 7.83 4.73 -27.60
CA VAL A 452 9.09 4.66 -28.34
C VAL A 452 10.00 3.70 -27.57
N CYS A 453 10.14 2.49 -28.09
CA CYS A 453 11.30 1.67 -27.76
C CYS A 453 12.45 2.18 -28.60
N PHE A 454 13.39 2.87 -27.95
CA PHE A 454 14.63 3.22 -28.59
C PHE A 454 15.45 1.96 -28.70
N LYS A 455 15.79 1.58 -29.94
CA LYS A 455 16.60 0.40 -30.19
C LYS A 455 18.04 0.71 -29.78
N GLN A 456 18.38 0.61 -28.50
CA GLN A 456 19.68 0.03 -28.18
C GLN A 456 19.63 -1.41 -28.72
N ARG A 457 20.59 -1.82 -29.54
CA ARG A 457 20.65 -3.21 -30.05
C ARG A 457 20.90 -4.16 -28.87
N ARG A 458 19.87 -4.51 -28.10
CA ARG A 458 19.84 -5.61 -27.14
C ARG A 458 18.40 -6.15 -27.09
N HIS A 459 18.23 -7.43 -27.43
CA HIS A 459 16.95 -8.12 -27.41
C HIS A 459 16.90 -9.07 -26.21
N ALA A 460 15.93 -8.85 -25.32
CA ALA A 460 15.57 -9.79 -24.26
C ALA A 460 14.99 -11.08 -24.87
N ARG A 461 15.44 -12.25 -24.40
CA ARG A 461 14.84 -13.54 -24.74
C ARG A 461 13.46 -13.63 -24.08
N ALA A 462 12.44 -13.84 -24.90
CA ALA A 462 11.06 -14.00 -24.49
C ALA A 462 10.86 -15.32 -23.73
N PHE A 463 10.32 -15.24 -22.51
CA PHE A 463 9.56 -16.33 -21.91
C PHE A 463 8.12 -16.26 -22.41
N SER A 464 7.57 -17.43 -22.75
CA SER A 464 6.32 -17.59 -23.50
C SER A 464 5.09 -17.22 -22.68
N GLY A 465 4.34 -16.23 -23.17
CA GLY A 465 2.93 -15.98 -22.86
C GLY A 465 2.35 -15.09 -23.95
N ARG A 466 1.49 -15.62 -24.81
CA ARG A 466 0.96 -14.88 -25.98
C ARG A 466 0.05 -13.73 -25.52
N ALA A 467 0.58 -12.52 -25.52
CA ALA A 467 -0.17 -11.29 -25.73
C ALA A 467 0.36 -10.64 -27.02
N HIS A 468 -0.47 -10.56 -28.06
CA HIS A 468 -0.12 -9.92 -29.31
C HIS A 468 -0.14 -8.39 -29.13
N VAL A 469 1.02 -7.77 -28.89
CA VAL A 469 1.19 -6.31 -28.91
C VAL A 469 1.39 -5.86 -30.36
N ARG A 470 0.33 -5.41 -31.03
CA ARG A 470 0.43 -4.67 -32.30
C ARG A 470 0.56 -3.18 -31.97
N GLY A 471 1.79 -2.65 -31.91
CA GLY A 471 1.96 -1.23 -31.67
C GLY A 471 3.38 -0.71 -31.37
N CYS A 472 4.46 -1.30 -31.91
CA CYS A 472 5.77 -0.65 -31.87
C CYS A 472 6.04 0.02 -33.23
N ARG A 473 5.91 1.35 -33.31
CA ARG A 473 6.45 2.11 -34.45
C ARG A 473 7.93 2.41 -34.17
N ARG A 474 8.80 2.02 -35.10
CA ARG A 474 10.21 2.46 -35.14
C ARG A 474 10.24 3.99 -35.23
N ALA A 475 10.95 4.65 -34.32
CA ALA A 475 11.52 5.95 -34.64
C ALA A 475 12.66 5.72 -35.66
N VAL A 476 12.65 6.49 -36.75
CA VAL A 476 13.68 6.50 -37.80
C VAL A 476 14.92 7.20 -37.28
#